data_AF-A0A3N5HIP1-F1
#
_entry.id   AF-A0A3N5HIP1-F1
#
_cell.length_a   1.000
_cell.length_b   1.000
_cell.length_c   1.000
_cell.angle_alpha   90.00
_cell.angle_beta   90.00
_cell.angle_gamma   90.00
#
_symmetry.space_group_name_H-M   'P 1'
#
loop_
_entity.id
_entity.type
_entity.pdbx_description
1 polymer ?
#
loop_
_entity_poly.entity_id
_entity_poly.type
_entity_poly.pdbx_seq_one_letter_code
_entity_poly.pdbx_strand_id
1 'polypeptide(L)'
;MAVNPAEASDAVFLEALYRGGELLQQGQVNEARDHLERAYQMRPADEKAKNLLGLAYFKLGDFGRAAEVYEALVRENGTDPTLRVNLGLVYLKSNQLTRAVREFETAVELSPGHLKAHNYLGLALAQAGQYGRAREHFVKAGSEAMAEKMAKALAAEARPVPVPPRPAPPPAESKITGITQELPVVSVSDLAGRPATPIPLTETVPPAPPVPAAPLPSFGNGEAAAAASEPAPAREAPSPAPVQQFPPAAPPRAPPSNASPPTGVRAAAEEPAHPVVRPTELTTVAGKLPGDGSRTFTVTPEAVRVEVRGEVLVRTAGLLGWTGLIEARAEFKRFRGRVTDKPFGWGPVRMHRLVGTGTAWLGVMGRTFLAVDLGDESVYLREDWVFGFEEPVMFENGRVPSEVAPDLDLVHLSGVGQVLLALPGPLRSTEVRHDAPVTVPLQHWVGWQGQLSPRVVALGWEGPEGTPAPAVELSGEGVALLCVPAGTT
;
A
#
# COMPACT_ATOMS: atom_id res chain seq x y z
N MET A 1 4.58 -20.94 -48.07
CA MET A 1 3.27 -20.65 -47.45
C MET A 1 3.43 -19.37 -46.65
N ALA A 2 2.81 -18.28 -47.08
CA ALA A 2 2.79 -17.05 -46.28
C ALA A 2 1.72 -17.25 -45.19
N VAL A 3 2.12 -17.19 -43.92
CA VAL A 3 1.18 -17.25 -42.79
C VAL A 3 0.27 -16.03 -42.89
N ASN A 4 -1.04 -16.23 -42.82
CA ASN A 4 -2.02 -15.16 -42.87
C ASN A 4 -1.77 -14.19 -41.69
N PRO A 5 -1.73 -12.86 -41.88
CA PRO A 5 -1.50 -11.91 -40.79
C PRO A 5 -2.42 -12.10 -39.57
N ALA A 6 -3.66 -12.55 -39.78
CA ALA A 6 -4.58 -12.90 -38.71
C ALA A 6 -4.15 -14.15 -37.93
N GLU A 7 -3.70 -15.20 -38.62
CA GLU A 7 -3.20 -16.43 -38.00
C GLU A 7 -1.89 -16.17 -37.22
N ALA A 8 -1.04 -15.26 -37.71
CA ALA A 8 0.15 -14.83 -37.01
C ALA A 8 -0.18 -14.05 -35.72
N SER A 9 -1.17 -13.16 -35.76
CA SER A 9 -1.64 -12.42 -34.58
C SER A 9 -2.25 -13.36 -33.53
N ASP A 10 -2.97 -14.40 -33.98
CA ASP A 10 -3.60 -15.39 -33.11
C ASP A 10 -2.56 -16.28 -32.43
N ALA A 11 -1.53 -16.72 -33.18
CA ALA A 11 -0.43 -17.51 -32.63
C ALA A 11 0.35 -16.73 -31.56
N VAL A 12 0.66 -15.44 -31.81
CA VAL A 12 1.37 -14.59 -30.85
C VAL A 12 0.53 -14.31 -29.60
N PHE A 13 -0.78 -14.13 -29.74
CA PHE A 13 -1.69 -14.02 -28.60
C PHE A 13 -1.68 -15.28 -27.72
N LEU A 14 -1.86 -16.44 -28.34
CA LEU A 14 -1.88 -17.71 -27.61
C LEU A 14 -0.53 -17.99 -26.94
N GLU A 15 0.57 -17.73 -27.62
CA GLU A 15 1.92 -17.86 -27.06
C GLU A 15 2.08 -16.99 -25.80
N ALA A 16 1.73 -15.70 -25.89
CA ALA A 16 1.81 -14.78 -24.75
C ALA A 16 0.91 -15.23 -23.58
N LEU A 17 -0.32 -15.66 -23.87
CA LEU A 17 -1.28 -16.14 -22.88
C LEU A 17 -0.80 -17.41 -22.17
N TYR A 18 -0.37 -18.42 -22.93
CA TYR A 18 0.09 -19.70 -22.37
C TYR A 18 1.39 -19.53 -21.61
N ARG A 19 2.35 -18.78 -22.16
CA ARG A 19 3.63 -18.54 -21.50
C ARG A 19 3.44 -17.78 -20.19
N GLY A 20 2.58 -16.75 -20.19
CA GLY A 20 2.20 -16.03 -18.98
C GLY A 20 1.57 -16.95 -17.92
N GLY A 21 0.66 -17.84 -18.33
CA GLY A 21 0.05 -18.84 -17.45
C GLY A 21 1.06 -19.84 -16.85
N GLU A 22 1.99 -20.36 -17.64
CA GLU A 22 3.06 -21.26 -17.18
C GLU A 22 3.98 -20.57 -16.17
N LEU A 23 4.39 -19.33 -16.45
CA LEU A 23 5.25 -18.55 -15.56
C LEU A 23 4.56 -18.26 -14.21
N LEU A 24 3.23 -18.05 -14.20
CA LEU A 24 2.48 -17.96 -12.95
C LEU A 24 2.52 -19.24 -12.12
N GLN A 25 2.46 -20.40 -12.76
CA GLN A 25 2.59 -21.70 -12.08
C GLN A 25 4.00 -21.91 -11.52
N GLN A 26 5.01 -21.43 -12.23
CA GLN A 26 6.42 -21.49 -11.83
C GLN A 26 6.79 -20.44 -10.76
N GLY A 27 5.89 -19.51 -10.45
CA GLY A 27 6.12 -18.43 -9.49
C GLY A 27 6.95 -17.26 -10.04
N GLN A 28 7.26 -17.25 -11.34
CA GLN A 28 7.95 -16.15 -12.03
C GLN A 28 6.95 -15.02 -12.36
N VAL A 29 6.40 -14.41 -11.31
CA VAL A 29 5.22 -13.53 -11.43
C VAL A 29 5.51 -12.24 -12.22
N ASN A 30 6.72 -11.68 -12.15
CA ASN A 30 7.08 -10.48 -12.91
C ASN A 30 7.12 -10.76 -14.42
N GLU A 31 7.77 -11.85 -14.84
CA GLU A 31 7.82 -12.25 -16.26
C GLU A 31 6.42 -12.64 -16.76
N ALA A 32 5.64 -13.31 -15.91
CA ALA A 32 4.26 -13.64 -16.23
C ALA A 32 3.41 -12.40 -16.52
N ARG A 33 3.54 -11.35 -15.69
CA ARG A 33 2.86 -10.07 -15.91
C ARG A 33 3.17 -9.52 -17.30
N ASP A 34 4.44 -9.48 -17.69
CA ASP A 34 4.85 -8.87 -18.97
C ASP A 34 4.24 -9.61 -20.17
N HIS A 35 4.23 -10.94 -20.13
CA HIS A 35 3.56 -11.75 -21.16
C HIS A 35 2.04 -11.55 -21.17
N LEU A 36 1.41 -11.45 -19.99
CA LEU A 36 -0.04 -11.28 -19.87
C LEU A 36 -0.50 -9.86 -20.21
N GLU A 37 0.29 -8.82 -19.95
CA GLU A 37 0.04 -7.45 -20.41
C GLU A 37 0.09 -7.40 -21.94
N ARG A 38 1.05 -8.09 -22.57
CA ARG A 38 1.10 -8.23 -24.04
C ARG A 38 -0.13 -8.96 -24.58
N ALA A 39 -0.53 -10.08 -23.94
CA ALA A 39 -1.74 -10.81 -24.32
C ALA A 39 -3.00 -9.92 -24.22
N TYR A 40 -3.10 -9.15 -23.14
CA TYR A 40 -4.19 -8.20 -22.91
C TYR A 40 -4.21 -7.06 -23.95
N GLN A 41 -3.05 -6.50 -24.32
CA GLN A 41 -2.97 -5.46 -25.36
C GLN A 41 -3.46 -5.97 -26.73
N MET A 42 -3.18 -7.24 -27.07
CA MET A 42 -3.63 -7.83 -28.32
C MET A 42 -5.13 -8.13 -28.33
N ARG A 43 -5.67 -8.62 -27.19
CA ARG A 43 -7.10 -8.92 -27.06
C ARG A 43 -7.63 -8.43 -25.71
N PRO A 44 -7.98 -7.12 -25.61
CA PRO A 44 -8.44 -6.54 -24.35
C PRO A 44 -9.78 -7.10 -23.87
N ALA A 45 -10.54 -7.80 -24.71
CA ALA A 45 -11.82 -8.42 -24.36
C ALA A 45 -11.69 -9.90 -23.94
N ASP A 46 -10.50 -10.50 -24.04
CA ASP A 46 -10.31 -11.91 -23.69
C ASP A 46 -10.35 -12.11 -22.17
N GLU A 47 -11.37 -12.83 -21.69
CA GLU A 47 -11.62 -13.07 -20.28
C GLU A 47 -10.46 -13.81 -19.60
N LYS A 48 -9.89 -14.81 -20.28
CA LYS A 48 -8.82 -15.64 -19.72
C LYS A 48 -7.54 -14.82 -19.54
N ALA A 49 -7.21 -13.97 -20.52
CA ALA A 49 -6.09 -13.03 -20.43
C ALA A 49 -6.28 -12.04 -19.26
N LYS A 50 -7.46 -11.44 -19.13
CA LYS A 50 -7.80 -10.56 -17.98
C LYS A 50 -7.66 -11.30 -16.66
N ASN A 51 -8.25 -12.49 -16.52
CA ASN A 51 -8.25 -13.24 -15.27
C ASN A 51 -6.81 -13.60 -14.84
N LEU A 52 -5.98 -14.08 -15.77
CA LEU A 52 -4.57 -14.37 -15.49
C LEU A 52 -3.78 -13.10 -15.17
N LEU A 53 -4.04 -11.98 -15.85
CA LEU A 53 -3.38 -10.70 -15.57
C LEU A 53 -3.76 -10.18 -14.17
N GLY A 54 -5.03 -10.23 -13.79
CA GLY A 54 -5.50 -9.88 -12.46
C GLY A 54 -4.87 -10.76 -11.38
N LEU A 55 -4.69 -12.05 -11.65
CA LEU A 55 -3.95 -12.97 -10.80
C LEU A 55 -2.47 -12.59 -10.67
N ALA A 56 -1.82 -12.21 -11.77
CA ALA A 56 -0.44 -11.75 -11.75
C ALA A 56 -0.27 -10.51 -10.86
N TYR A 57 -1.12 -9.50 -11.03
CA TYR A 57 -1.12 -8.31 -10.19
C TYR A 57 -1.38 -8.63 -8.71
N PHE A 58 -2.35 -9.51 -8.42
CA PHE A 58 -2.62 -9.95 -7.06
C PHE A 58 -1.40 -10.61 -6.41
N LYS A 59 -0.71 -11.50 -7.13
CA LYS A 59 0.50 -12.18 -6.63
C LYS A 59 1.68 -11.22 -6.46
N LEU A 60 1.75 -10.14 -7.23
CA LEU A 60 2.74 -9.06 -7.07
C LEU A 60 2.40 -8.12 -5.90
N GLY A 61 1.22 -8.25 -5.30
CA GLY A 61 0.73 -7.33 -4.27
C GLY A 61 0.20 -6.01 -4.82
N ASP A 62 0.05 -5.91 -6.15
CA ASP A 62 -0.54 -4.77 -6.82
C ASP A 62 -2.07 -4.88 -6.80
N PHE A 63 -2.65 -4.69 -5.62
CA PHE A 63 -4.08 -4.88 -5.40
C PHE A 63 -4.94 -3.84 -6.11
N GLY A 64 -4.38 -2.67 -6.46
CA GLY A 64 -5.08 -1.63 -7.22
C GLY A 64 -5.38 -2.11 -8.64
N ARG A 65 -4.33 -2.47 -9.40
CA ARG A 65 -4.51 -3.00 -10.76
C ARG A 65 -5.24 -4.35 -10.77
N ALA A 66 -5.03 -5.19 -9.75
CA ALA A 66 -5.81 -6.41 -9.61
C ALA A 66 -7.31 -6.10 -9.43
N ALA A 67 -7.66 -5.12 -8.60
CA ALA A 67 -9.05 -4.74 -8.38
C ALA A 67 -9.69 -4.20 -9.65
N GLU A 68 -9.01 -3.31 -10.39
CA GLU A 68 -9.50 -2.78 -11.68
C GLU A 68 -9.84 -3.90 -12.66
N VAL A 69 -8.94 -4.87 -12.83
CA VAL A 69 -9.13 -6.00 -13.74
C VAL A 69 -10.29 -6.89 -13.28
N TYR A 70 -10.35 -7.24 -12.00
CA TYR A 70 -11.42 -8.11 -11.48
C TYR A 70 -12.78 -7.40 -11.40
N GLU A 71 -12.83 -6.10 -11.12
CA GLU A 71 -14.06 -5.30 -11.20
C GLU A 71 -14.60 -5.25 -12.63
N ALA A 72 -13.72 -5.12 -13.63
CA ALA A 72 -14.11 -5.21 -15.04
C ALA A 72 -14.69 -6.57 -15.39
N LEU A 73 -14.01 -7.65 -14.98
CA LEU A 73 -14.48 -9.02 -15.17
C LEU A 73 -15.83 -9.29 -14.50
N VAL A 74 -16.03 -8.81 -13.25
CA VAL A 74 -17.32 -8.95 -12.55
C VAL A 74 -18.42 -8.11 -13.22
N ARG A 75 -18.09 -6.95 -13.81
CA ARG A 75 -19.07 -6.15 -14.55
C ARG A 75 -19.53 -6.84 -15.83
N GLU A 76 -18.61 -7.51 -16.52
CA GLU A 76 -18.89 -8.26 -17.74
C GLU A 76 -19.62 -9.57 -17.43
N ASN A 77 -19.18 -10.29 -16.38
CA ASN A 77 -19.65 -11.63 -16.01
C ASN A 77 -20.19 -11.66 -14.57
N GLY A 78 -21.21 -10.84 -14.29
CA GLY A 78 -21.72 -10.62 -12.93
C GLY A 78 -22.35 -11.85 -12.22
N THR A 79 -22.53 -12.96 -12.94
CA THR A 79 -23.10 -14.21 -12.42
C THR A 79 -22.05 -15.27 -12.06
N ASP A 80 -20.76 -15.04 -12.31
CA ASP A 80 -19.72 -16.00 -11.91
C ASP A 80 -19.29 -15.78 -10.44
N PRO A 81 -19.59 -16.73 -9.52
CA PRO A 81 -19.18 -16.61 -8.13
C PRO A 81 -17.65 -16.67 -7.96
N THR A 82 -16.90 -17.29 -8.87
CA THR A 82 -15.44 -17.40 -8.79
C THR A 82 -14.78 -16.03 -8.98
N LEU A 83 -15.26 -15.24 -9.95
CA LEU A 83 -14.76 -13.88 -10.17
C LEU A 83 -15.02 -12.98 -8.96
N ARG A 84 -16.18 -13.13 -8.31
CA ARG A 84 -16.50 -12.42 -7.06
C ARG A 84 -15.61 -12.85 -5.90
N VAL A 85 -15.28 -14.14 -5.79
CA VAL A 85 -14.29 -14.62 -4.81
C VAL A 85 -12.92 -14.01 -5.08
N ASN A 86 -12.48 -13.96 -6.33
CA ASN A 86 -11.18 -13.39 -6.68
C ASN A 86 -11.13 -11.88 -6.36
N LEU A 87 -12.18 -11.14 -6.69
CA LEU A 87 -12.31 -9.72 -6.33
C LEU A 87 -12.36 -9.52 -4.81
N GLY A 88 -13.14 -10.33 -4.10
CA GLY A 88 -13.21 -10.32 -2.64
C GLY A 88 -11.86 -10.60 -2.00
N LEU A 89 -11.04 -11.51 -2.57
CA LEU A 89 -9.68 -11.78 -2.11
C LEU A 89 -8.75 -10.58 -2.30
N VAL A 90 -8.86 -9.86 -3.42
CA VAL A 90 -8.12 -8.61 -3.65
C VAL A 90 -8.48 -7.58 -2.59
N TYR A 91 -9.77 -7.40 -2.29
CA TYR A 91 -10.21 -6.49 -1.23
C TYR A 91 -9.76 -6.95 0.16
N LEU A 92 -9.83 -8.25 0.44
CA LEU A 92 -9.40 -8.80 1.73
C LEU A 92 -7.90 -8.55 1.95
N LYS A 93 -7.07 -8.78 0.93
CA LYS A 93 -5.62 -8.54 0.99
C LYS A 93 -5.24 -7.06 1.02
N SER A 94 -6.06 -6.18 0.44
CA SER A 94 -5.92 -4.73 0.57
C SER A 94 -6.60 -4.12 1.80
N ASN A 95 -7.05 -4.96 2.74
CA ASN A 95 -7.72 -4.57 3.99
C ASN A 95 -9.01 -3.76 3.78
N GLN A 96 -9.66 -3.90 2.63
CA GLN A 96 -10.96 -3.33 2.30
C GLN A 96 -12.08 -4.29 2.76
N LEU A 97 -12.15 -4.56 4.07
CA LEU A 97 -12.96 -5.64 4.65
C LEU A 97 -14.44 -5.57 4.29
N THR A 98 -15.05 -4.37 4.29
CA THR A 98 -16.46 -4.21 3.93
C THR A 98 -16.73 -4.62 2.47
N ARG A 99 -15.83 -4.25 1.55
CA ARG A 99 -15.95 -4.65 0.13
C ARG A 99 -15.70 -6.15 -0.03
N ALA A 100 -14.71 -6.69 0.67
CA ALA A 100 -14.43 -8.12 0.66
C ALA A 100 -15.63 -8.95 1.14
N VAL A 101 -16.23 -8.58 2.27
CA VAL A 101 -17.44 -9.22 2.82
C VAL A 101 -18.56 -9.18 1.80
N ARG A 102 -18.84 -8.02 1.19
CA ARG A 102 -19.89 -7.87 0.18
C ARG A 102 -19.67 -8.81 -1.01
N GLU A 103 -18.47 -8.85 -1.58
CA GLU A 103 -18.22 -9.72 -2.74
C GLU A 103 -18.33 -11.21 -2.38
N PHE A 104 -17.86 -11.61 -1.19
CA PHE A 104 -18.02 -12.98 -0.73
C PHE A 104 -19.47 -13.34 -0.40
N GLU A 105 -20.26 -12.40 0.16
CA GLU A 105 -21.71 -12.54 0.36
C GLU A 105 -22.41 -12.77 -0.97
N THR A 106 -22.15 -11.94 -1.97
CA THR A 106 -22.75 -12.14 -3.30
C THR A 106 -22.28 -13.44 -3.96
N ALA A 107 -21.03 -13.86 -3.74
CA ALA A 107 -20.54 -15.15 -4.23
C ALA A 107 -21.30 -16.34 -3.61
N VAL A 108 -21.61 -16.29 -2.31
CA VAL A 108 -22.40 -17.35 -1.64
C VAL A 108 -23.89 -17.25 -1.95
N GLU A 109 -24.42 -16.08 -2.30
CA GLU A 109 -25.78 -15.94 -2.82
C GLU A 109 -25.92 -16.58 -4.21
N LEU A 110 -24.95 -16.33 -5.10
CA LEU A 110 -24.92 -16.93 -6.44
C LEU A 110 -24.68 -18.44 -6.41
N SER A 111 -23.84 -18.91 -5.47
CA SER A 111 -23.57 -20.33 -5.27
C SER A 111 -23.53 -20.69 -3.79
N PRO A 112 -24.68 -21.07 -3.20
CA PRO A 112 -24.78 -21.41 -1.77
C PRO A 112 -23.91 -22.60 -1.33
N GLY A 113 -23.43 -23.42 -2.26
CA GLY A 113 -22.53 -24.55 -1.99
C GLY A 113 -21.04 -24.20 -2.14
N HIS A 114 -20.68 -22.95 -2.44
CA HIS A 114 -19.30 -22.59 -2.76
C HIS A 114 -18.42 -22.55 -1.51
N LEU A 115 -17.79 -23.69 -1.18
CA LEU A 115 -17.00 -23.87 0.05
C LEU A 115 -15.89 -22.81 0.24
N LYS A 116 -15.13 -22.49 -0.82
CA LYS A 116 -14.10 -21.43 -0.75
C LYS A 116 -14.70 -20.05 -0.42
N ALA A 117 -15.84 -19.69 -1.00
CA ALA A 117 -16.51 -18.42 -0.74
C ALA A 117 -16.97 -18.34 0.72
N HIS A 118 -17.55 -19.42 1.26
CA HIS A 118 -17.88 -19.50 2.69
C HIS A 118 -16.65 -19.39 3.58
N ASN A 119 -15.53 -20.03 3.23
CA ASN A 119 -14.31 -19.94 4.03
C ASN A 119 -13.74 -18.51 4.05
N TYR A 120 -13.69 -17.85 2.89
CA TYR A 120 -13.19 -16.47 2.82
C TYR A 120 -14.15 -15.45 3.42
N LEU A 121 -15.47 -15.66 3.32
CA LEU A 121 -16.46 -14.87 4.04
C LEU A 121 -16.28 -15.01 5.55
N GLY A 122 -16.09 -16.25 6.04
CA GLY A 122 -15.78 -16.51 7.45
C GLY A 122 -14.52 -15.78 7.91
N LEU A 123 -13.46 -15.80 7.10
CA LEU A 123 -12.21 -15.10 7.41
C LEU A 123 -12.39 -13.57 7.43
N ALA A 124 -13.07 -13.01 6.44
CA ALA A 124 -13.32 -11.57 6.35
C ALA A 124 -14.19 -11.08 7.52
N LEU A 125 -15.23 -11.83 7.89
CA LEU A 125 -16.10 -11.54 9.03
C LEU A 125 -15.35 -11.64 10.37
N ALA A 126 -14.47 -12.63 10.52
CA ALA A 126 -13.63 -12.77 11.71
C ALA A 126 -12.69 -11.57 11.87
N GLN A 127 -12.09 -11.09 10.77
CA GLN A 127 -11.24 -9.90 10.78
C GLN A 127 -12.05 -8.62 11.05
N ALA A 128 -13.32 -8.59 10.66
CA ALA A 128 -14.26 -7.52 10.98
C ALA A 128 -14.88 -7.62 12.40
N GLY A 129 -14.44 -8.57 13.24
CA GLY A 129 -14.95 -8.77 14.60
C GLY A 129 -16.31 -9.47 14.70
N GLN A 130 -16.87 -9.94 13.58
CA GLN A 130 -18.19 -10.56 13.52
C GLN A 130 -18.10 -12.08 13.76
N TYR A 131 -17.61 -12.48 14.94
CA TYR A 131 -17.29 -13.89 15.25
C TYR A 131 -18.48 -14.85 15.13
N GLY A 132 -19.70 -14.38 15.44
CA GLY A 132 -20.92 -15.18 15.31
C GLY A 132 -21.18 -15.62 13.87
N ARG A 133 -21.21 -14.64 12.96
CA ARG A 133 -21.41 -14.87 11.52
C ARG A 133 -20.22 -15.61 10.91
N ALA A 134 -19.00 -15.27 11.33
CA ALA A 134 -17.78 -15.95 10.89
C ALA A 134 -17.85 -17.46 11.18
N ARG A 135 -18.28 -17.83 12.41
CA ARG A 135 -18.47 -19.22 12.81
C ARG A 135 -19.43 -19.95 11.89
N GLU A 136 -20.60 -19.38 11.61
CA GLU A 136 -21.61 -20.00 10.74
C GLU A 136 -21.05 -20.33 9.35
N HIS A 137 -20.31 -19.40 8.77
CA HIS A 137 -19.70 -19.60 7.46
C HIS A 137 -18.53 -20.59 7.49
N PHE A 138 -17.75 -20.65 8.56
CA PHE A 138 -16.74 -21.71 8.73
C PHE A 138 -17.37 -23.10 8.85
N VAL A 139 -18.52 -23.24 9.52
CA VAL A 139 -19.27 -24.50 9.56
C VAL A 139 -19.76 -24.88 8.16
N LYS A 140 -20.36 -23.95 7.41
CA LYS A 140 -20.78 -24.18 6.02
C LYS A 140 -19.62 -24.54 5.09
N ALA A 141 -18.42 -24.03 5.37
CA ALA A 141 -17.19 -24.35 4.64
C ALA A 141 -16.53 -25.68 5.06
N GLY A 142 -17.07 -26.40 6.06
CA GLY A 142 -16.45 -27.61 6.62
C GLY A 142 -15.17 -27.34 7.44
N SER A 143 -14.94 -26.09 7.85
CA SER A 143 -13.75 -25.65 8.61
C SER A 143 -14.03 -25.66 10.12
N GLU A 144 -14.25 -26.86 10.68
CA GLU A 144 -14.63 -27.05 12.09
C GLU A 144 -13.66 -26.40 13.08
N ALA A 145 -12.35 -26.53 12.84
CA ALA A 145 -11.33 -25.92 13.71
C ALA A 145 -11.43 -24.39 13.77
N MET A 146 -11.73 -23.75 12.64
CA MET A 146 -11.94 -22.30 12.59
C MET A 146 -13.26 -21.91 13.25
N ALA A 147 -14.32 -22.69 13.05
CA ALA A 147 -15.60 -22.48 13.72
C ALA A 147 -15.48 -22.58 15.25
N GLU A 148 -14.76 -23.59 15.76
CA GLU A 148 -14.50 -23.75 17.20
C GLU A 148 -13.67 -22.57 17.74
N LYS A 149 -12.67 -22.11 16.98
CA LYS A 149 -11.90 -20.92 17.35
C LYS A 149 -12.78 -19.67 17.47
N MET A 150 -13.71 -19.47 16.52
CA MET A 150 -14.65 -18.35 16.60
C MET A 150 -15.60 -18.49 17.80
N ALA A 151 -16.04 -19.71 18.12
CA ALA A 151 -16.87 -19.96 19.30
C ALA A 151 -16.13 -19.61 20.61
N LYS A 152 -14.83 -19.93 20.71
CA LYS A 152 -14.00 -19.56 21.87
C LYS A 152 -13.81 -18.04 21.98
N ALA A 153 -13.61 -17.36 20.85
CA ALA A 153 -13.49 -15.90 20.83
C ALA A 153 -14.77 -15.21 21.34
N LEU A 154 -15.95 -15.66 20.88
CA LEU A 154 -17.25 -15.18 21.37
C LEU A 154 -17.43 -15.38 22.88
N ALA A 155 -17.04 -16.56 23.39
CA ALA A 155 -17.15 -16.85 24.82
C ALA A 155 -16.20 -16.00 25.69
N ALA A 156 -15.05 -15.59 25.14
CA ALA A 156 -14.10 -14.72 25.82
C ALA A 156 -14.60 -13.26 25.90
N GLU A 157 -15.27 -12.76 24.86
CA GLU A 157 -15.91 -11.42 24.87
C GLU A 157 -17.07 -11.34 25.86
N ALA A 158 -17.80 -12.43 26.07
CA ALA A 158 -18.94 -12.49 26.98
C ALA A 158 -18.56 -12.56 28.48
N ARG A 159 -17.27 -12.63 28.83
CA ARG A 159 -16.82 -12.75 30.23
C ARG A 159 -16.82 -11.37 30.91
N PRO A 160 -17.59 -11.15 32.00
CA PRO A 160 -17.61 -9.87 32.69
C PRO A 160 -16.23 -9.55 33.29
N VAL A 161 -15.77 -8.31 33.09
CA VAL A 161 -14.53 -7.78 33.68
C VAL A 161 -14.68 -7.75 35.20
N PRO A 162 -13.72 -8.29 35.99
CA PRO A 162 -13.75 -8.16 37.44
C PRO A 162 -13.68 -6.68 37.83
N VAL A 163 -14.68 -6.19 38.55
CA VAL A 163 -14.67 -4.82 39.09
C VAL A 163 -13.53 -4.70 40.10
N PRO A 164 -12.58 -3.76 39.94
CA PRO A 164 -11.51 -3.58 40.91
C PRO A 164 -12.08 -3.14 42.27
N PRO A 165 -11.51 -3.63 43.40
CA PRO A 165 -12.00 -3.26 44.72
C PRO A 165 -11.83 -1.75 44.95
N ARG A 166 -12.88 -1.12 45.49
CA ARG A 166 -12.94 0.31 45.77
C ARG A 166 -11.81 0.71 46.74
N PRO A 167 -11.03 1.77 46.48
CA PRO A 167 -9.99 2.21 47.40
C PRO A 167 -10.62 2.61 48.75
N ALA A 168 -9.97 2.19 49.85
CA ALA A 168 -10.41 2.46 51.20
C ALA A 168 -10.52 3.97 51.47
N PRO A 169 -11.52 4.42 52.23
CA PRO A 169 -11.65 5.83 52.58
C PRO A 169 -10.46 6.29 53.43
N PRO A 170 -9.98 7.54 53.28
CA PRO A 170 -8.90 8.06 54.10
C PRO A 170 -9.32 8.15 55.58
N PRO A 171 -8.36 8.08 56.53
CA PRO A 171 -8.65 8.13 57.95
C PRO A 171 -9.22 9.49 58.34
N ALA A 172 -10.18 9.46 59.27
CA ALA A 172 -10.90 10.63 59.75
C ALA A 172 -9.96 11.66 60.39
N GLU A 173 -9.87 12.84 59.78
CA GLU A 173 -9.24 13.99 60.42
C GLU A 173 -10.21 14.70 61.37
N SER A 174 -9.61 15.10 62.49
CA SER A 174 -10.22 15.60 63.70
C SER A 174 -10.87 16.96 63.53
N LYS A 175 -12.03 17.10 64.21
CA LYS A 175 -12.79 18.33 64.50
C LYS A 175 -12.00 19.64 64.42
N ILE A 176 -12.45 20.55 63.55
CA ILE A 176 -12.41 21.99 63.82
C ILE A 176 -13.84 22.52 63.71
N THR A 177 -14.32 22.98 64.86
CA THR A 177 -15.57 23.71 65.09
C THR A 177 -15.59 25.07 64.40
N GLY A 178 -16.75 25.41 63.84
CA GLY A 178 -17.20 26.80 63.70
C GLY A 178 -17.36 27.29 62.26
N ILE A 179 -18.61 27.31 61.77
CA ILE A 179 -19.43 28.53 61.62
C ILE A 179 -20.67 28.11 60.81
N THR A 180 -21.83 28.39 61.40
CA THR A 180 -23.17 28.12 60.90
C THR A 180 -23.52 29.10 59.77
N GLN A 181 -23.91 28.60 58.60
CA GLN A 181 -24.83 29.35 57.74
C GLN A 181 -25.69 28.36 56.94
N GLU A 182 -26.99 28.38 57.25
CA GLU A 182 -28.04 27.57 56.64
C GLU A 182 -28.32 28.04 55.20
N LEU A 183 -28.48 27.09 54.28
CA LEU A 183 -29.17 27.30 53.02
C LEU A 183 -30.35 26.32 52.91
N PRO A 184 -31.52 26.77 52.42
CA PRO A 184 -32.78 26.07 52.61
C PRO A 184 -32.98 24.88 51.66
N VAL A 185 -33.63 23.87 52.22
CA VAL A 185 -34.24 22.74 51.53
C VAL A 185 -35.40 23.25 50.67
N VAL A 186 -35.40 22.94 49.38
CA VAL A 186 -36.61 23.01 48.55
C VAL A 186 -36.96 21.60 48.07
N SER A 187 -38.11 21.14 48.56
CA SER A 187 -38.76 19.89 48.18
C SER A 187 -39.35 20.01 46.78
N VAL A 188 -39.25 18.92 46.02
CA VAL A 188 -39.77 18.76 44.66
C VAL A 188 -41.25 18.39 44.75
N SER A 189 -42.12 19.27 44.30
CA SER A 189 -43.49 18.94 43.85
C SER A 189 -43.92 20.02 42.87
N ASP A 190 -43.72 19.76 41.59
CA ASP A 190 -44.79 19.84 40.58
C ASP A 190 -44.23 19.48 39.20
N LEU A 191 -44.62 18.28 38.77
CA LEU A 191 -44.62 17.87 37.37
C LEU A 191 -45.53 18.81 36.58
N ALA A 192 -45.04 19.36 35.47
CA ALA A 192 -45.68 19.18 34.17
C ALA A 192 -44.89 19.90 33.07
N GLY A 193 -44.53 19.13 32.04
CA GLY A 193 -44.26 19.67 30.71
C GLY A 193 -42.79 19.86 30.35
N ARG A 194 -42.13 18.78 29.93
CA ARG A 194 -41.26 18.81 28.74
C ARG A 194 -40.98 17.40 28.21
N PRO A 195 -40.91 17.24 26.87
CA PRO A 195 -40.90 15.95 26.21
C PRO A 195 -39.54 15.25 26.28
N ALA A 196 -39.61 13.93 26.09
CA ALA A 196 -38.53 12.97 26.17
C ALA A 196 -37.36 13.27 25.22
N THR A 197 -36.15 13.24 25.75
CA THR A 197 -34.92 12.92 25.01
C THR A 197 -34.57 11.45 25.22
N PRO A 198 -34.38 10.65 24.16
CA PRO A 198 -33.94 9.26 24.31
C PRO A 198 -32.43 9.21 24.56
N ILE A 199 -32.03 8.35 25.51
CA ILE A 199 -30.66 7.87 25.75
C ILE A 199 -30.74 6.33 25.64
N PRO A 200 -29.67 5.56 25.41
CA PRO A 200 -28.56 5.62 24.43
C PRO A 200 -28.47 4.28 23.66
N LEU A 201 -27.53 4.11 22.73
CA LEU A 201 -26.78 2.84 22.59
C LEU A 201 -25.43 3.12 21.90
N THR A 202 -24.33 3.06 22.65
CA THR A 202 -23.03 2.68 22.08
C THR A 202 -22.21 2.01 23.17
N GLU A 203 -22.35 0.69 23.25
CA GLU A 203 -21.37 -0.18 23.90
C GLU A 203 -20.10 -0.19 23.06
N THR A 204 -18.98 0.20 23.68
CA THR A 204 -17.64 0.02 23.13
C THR A 204 -17.21 -1.43 23.32
N VAL A 205 -17.18 -2.21 22.24
CA VAL A 205 -16.63 -3.57 22.20
C VAL A 205 -15.09 -3.50 22.16
N PRO A 206 -14.35 -4.29 22.95
CA PRO A 206 -12.88 -4.32 22.94
C PRO A 206 -12.31 -5.00 21.68
N PRO A 207 -11.05 -4.70 21.28
CA PRO A 207 -10.44 -5.32 20.10
C PRO A 207 -10.03 -6.77 20.39
N ALA A 208 -10.30 -7.64 19.43
CA ALA A 208 -9.99 -9.05 19.47
C ALA A 208 -8.52 -9.38 19.13
N PRO A 209 -8.01 -10.55 19.55
CA PRO A 209 -6.61 -10.94 19.35
C PRO A 209 -6.27 -11.31 17.90
N PRO A 210 -4.98 -11.20 17.50
CA PRO A 210 -4.54 -11.48 16.13
C PRO A 210 -4.71 -12.98 15.78
N VAL A 211 -5.28 -13.22 14.60
CA VAL A 211 -5.38 -14.55 13.98
C VAL A 211 -4.10 -14.82 13.17
N PRO A 212 -3.44 -15.99 13.30
CA PRO A 212 -2.22 -16.29 12.57
C PRO A 212 -2.47 -16.39 11.06
N ALA A 213 -1.46 -16.04 10.28
CA ALA A 213 -1.50 -16.03 8.81
C ALA A 213 -1.80 -17.43 8.24
N ALA A 214 -2.90 -17.55 7.51
CA ALA A 214 -3.25 -18.73 6.74
C ALA A 214 -2.36 -18.85 5.48
N PRO A 215 -2.07 -20.07 4.98
CA PRO A 215 -1.27 -20.29 3.79
C PRO A 215 -1.89 -19.64 2.55
N LEU A 216 -1.03 -19.30 1.58
CA LEU A 216 -1.41 -18.59 0.35
C LEU A 216 -2.47 -19.38 -0.47
N PRO A 217 -3.48 -18.70 -1.01
CA PRO A 217 -4.56 -19.37 -1.72
C PRO A 217 -4.16 -19.81 -3.14
N SER A 218 -4.63 -20.99 -3.54
CA SER A 218 -4.64 -21.48 -4.91
C SER A 218 -5.92 -21.03 -5.63
N PHE A 219 -5.73 -20.29 -6.71
CA PHE A 219 -6.78 -19.88 -7.65
C PHE A 219 -7.21 -21.11 -8.44
N GLY A 220 -8.47 -21.52 -8.30
CA GLY A 220 -9.00 -22.66 -9.01
C GLY A 220 -9.43 -22.24 -10.41
N ASN A 221 -8.89 -22.89 -11.44
CA ASN A 221 -9.50 -22.86 -12.76
C ASN A 221 -10.78 -23.70 -12.68
N GLY A 222 -11.94 -23.10 -12.94
CA GLY A 222 -13.21 -23.82 -13.01
C GLY A 222 -13.23 -24.71 -14.25
N GLU A 223 -13.24 -26.03 -14.06
CA GLU A 223 -13.67 -26.99 -15.08
C GLU A 223 -15.18 -27.19 -14.96
N ALA A 224 -15.90 -26.89 -16.03
CA ALA A 224 -17.31 -27.24 -16.19
C ALA A 224 -17.44 -28.72 -16.59
N ALA A 225 -18.41 -29.39 -15.97
CA ALA A 225 -18.68 -30.81 -16.03
C ALA A 225 -19.15 -31.31 -17.41
N ALA A 226 -18.72 -32.53 -17.79
CA ALA A 226 -19.46 -33.42 -18.69
C ALA A 226 -19.43 -34.86 -18.13
N ALA A 227 -20.58 -35.52 -18.27
CA ALA A 227 -21.06 -36.63 -17.45
C ALA A 227 -20.49 -38.02 -17.78
N ALA A 228 -20.75 -38.94 -16.85
CA ALA A 228 -20.22 -40.29 -16.68
C ALA A 228 -20.58 -41.33 -17.76
N SER A 229 -19.69 -42.33 -17.90
CA SER A 229 -20.03 -43.75 -18.13
C SER A 229 -18.88 -44.65 -17.62
N GLU A 230 -19.27 -45.77 -17.01
CA GLU A 230 -18.53 -46.71 -16.13
C GLU A 230 -17.54 -47.69 -16.85
N PRO A 231 -16.77 -48.55 -16.10
CA PRO A 231 -15.35 -48.84 -16.39
C PRO A 231 -14.97 -50.28 -16.85
N ALA A 232 -13.66 -50.44 -17.12
CA ALA A 232 -12.76 -51.63 -17.08
C ALA A 232 -12.18 -52.13 -18.43
N PRO A 233 -11.03 -52.85 -18.49
CA PRO A 233 -10.03 -53.16 -17.45
C PRO A 233 -8.57 -52.75 -17.79
N ALA A 234 -7.69 -52.95 -16.81
CA ALA A 234 -6.26 -52.65 -16.80
C ALA A 234 -5.44 -53.19 -18.00
N ARG A 235 -4.52 -52.35 -18.49
CA ARG A 235 -3.35 -52.76 -19.27
C ARG A 235 -2.10 -51.99 -18.80
N GLU A 236 -0.99 -52.71 -18.83
CA GLU A 236 0.29 -52.45 -18.20
C GLU A 236 0.95 -51.10 -18.55
N ALA A 237 1.66 -50.56 -17.57
CA ALA A 237 2.56 -49.42 -17.72
C ALA A 237 3.86 -49.81 -18.43
N PRO A 238 4.39 -48.99 -19.36
CA PRO A 238 5.80 -49.02 -19.71
C PRO A 238 6.59 -47.94 -18.95
N SER A 239 7.69 -48.38 -18.33
CA SER A 239 8.73 -47.56 -17.70
C SER A 239 9.66 -46.91 -18.74
N PRO A 240 10.51 -45.93 -18.34
CA PRO A 240 10.94 -44.81 -19.18
C PRO A 240 12.17 -45.09 -20.07
N ALA A 241 12.29 -44.33 -21.16
CA ALA A 241 13.46 -44.32 -22.04
C ALA A 241 14.55 -43.32 -21.54
N PRO A 242 15.83 -43.52 -21.90
CA PRO A 242 16.96 -43.19 -21.05
C PRO A 242 17.59 -41.80 -21.27
N VAL A 243 18.22 -41.32 -20.19
CA VAL A 243 19.10 -40.16 -20.10
C VAL A 243 20.37 -40.39 -20.93
N GLN A 244 20.70 -39.46 -21.84
CA GLN A 244 22.03 -39.43 -22.47
C GLN A 244 23.03 -38.69 -21.57
N GLN A 245 24.03 -39.42 -21.08
CA GLN A 245 25.25 -38.90 -20.45
C GLN A 245 26.42 -39.06 -21.44
N PHE A 246 27.26 -38.02 -21.57
CA PHE A 246 28.59 -38.13 -22.17
C PHE A 246 29.67 -37.54 -21.22
N PRO A 247 30.92 -38.04 -21.27
CA PRO A 247 31.86 -38.16 -20.13
C PRO A 247 32.92 -37.02 -20.03
N PRO A 248 33.81 -37.04 -19.00
CA PRO A 248 34.57 -35.88 -18.51
C PRO A 248 36.09 -35.88 -18.87
N ALA A 249 36.80 -34.77 -18.68
CA ALA A 249 38.28 -34.75 -18.60
C ALA A 249 38.86 -33.48 -17.90
N ALA A 250 40.05 -33.66 -17.33
CA ALA A 250 40.73 -32.90 -16.26
C ALA A 250 41.74 -31.80 -16.76
N PRO A 251 42.49 -31.10 -15.87
CA PRO A 251 42.99 -29.72 -16.08
C PRO A 251 44.46 -29.62 -16.57
N PRO A 252 44.92 -28.44 -17.05
CA PRO A 252 46.36 -28.11 -17.07
C PRO A 252 46.66 -26.77 -16.35
N ARG A 253 47.56 -26.69 -15.35
CA ARG A 253 49.04 -26.66 -15.31
C ARG A 253 49.71 -25.46 -16.01
N ALA A 254 50.52 -24.72 -15.23
CA ALA A 254 51.35 -23.57 -15.63
C ALA A 254 52.65 -23.96 -16.37
N PRO A 255 53.22 -23.06 -17.21
CA PRO A 255 54.61 -23.18 -17.69
C PRO A 255 55.49 -21.92 -17.46
N PRO A 256 56.82 -22.00 -17.74
CA PRO A 256 57.87 -21.23 -17.05
C PRO A 256 58.60 -20.15 -17.89
N SER A 257 59.64 -19.61 -17.25
CA SER A 257 60.50 -18.44 -17.50
C SER A 257 61.62 -18.58 -18.59
N ASN A 258 61.95 -17.43 -19.20
CA ASN A 258 63.24 -16.90 -19.73
C ASN A 258 63.93 -17.42 -21.03
N ALA A 259 64.19 -16.51 -22.01
CA ALA A 259 65.50 -15.85 -22.34
C ALA A 259 65.65 -15.39 -23.83
N SER A 260 66.47 -14.32 -24.03
CA SER A 260 66.64 -13.32 -25.14
C SER A 260 67.47 -13.73 -26.42
N PRO A 261 67.98 -12.81 -27.30
CA PRO A 261 67.37 -11.91 -28.33
C PRO A 261 68.01 -12.08 -29.76
N PRO A 262 67.73 -11.21 -30.78
CA PRO A 262 68.71 -10.18 -31.16
C PRO A 262 68.19 -8.81 -31.75
N THR A 263 68.97 -7.76 -31.43
CA THR A 263 69.44 -6.52 -32.12
C THR A 263 68.62 -5.67 -33.14
N GLY A 264 68.47 -4.38 -32.79
CA GLY A 264 68.65 -3.14 -33.63
C GLY A 264 67.47 -2.72 -34.53
N VAL A 265 67.04 -1.45 -34.70
CA VAL A 265 67.59 -0.09 -34.46
C VAL A 265 66.43 0.92 -34.34
N ARG A 266 66.66 1.99 -33.57
CA ARG A 266 65.89 3.24 -33.33
C ARG A 266 64.99 3.77 -34.47
N ALA A 267 63.83 4.35 -34.09
CA ALA A 267 63.53 5.80 -34.16
C ALA A 267 62.15 6.12 -33.55
N ALA A 268 62.01 7.35 -33.06
CA ALA A 268 60.93 7.87 -32.23
C ALA A 268 59.57 8.02 -32.95
N ALA A 269 58.48 7.80 -32.21
CA ALA A 269 57.31 8.69 -32.10
C ALA A 269 56.18 8.01 -31.28
N GLU A 270 55.69 8.74 -30.28
CA GLU A 270 54.33 8.68 -29.66
C GLU A 270 53.63 7.32 -29.45
N GLU A 271 53.51 6.91 -28.18
CA GLU A 271 52.53 5.92 -27.72
C GLU A 271 51.51 6.57 -26.76
N PRO A 272 50.19 6.38 -26.97
CA PRO A 272 49.17 6.63 -25.97
C PRO A 272 48.95 5.36 -25.12
N ALA A 273 49.28 5.42 -23.83
CA ALA A 273 49.00 4.36 -22.89
C ALA A 273 47.55 4.47 -22.37
N HIS A 274 46.68 3.54 -22.77
CA HIS A 274 45.41 3.31 -22.09
C HIS A 274 45.66 2.46 -20.82
N PRO A 275 45.26 2.94 -19.61
CA PRO A 275 45.54 2.24 -18.38
C PRO A 275 44.57 1.08 -18.15
N VAL A 276 45.15 -0.07 -17.81
CA VAL A 276 44.46 -1.23 -17.24
C VAL A 276 44.05 -0.87 -15.81
N VAL A 277 42.74 -0.77 -15.55
CA VAL A 277 42.19 -0.51 -14.21
C VAL A 277 42.00 -1.85 -13.48
N ARG A 278 42.68 -2.01 -12.34
CA ARG A 278 42.39 -3.03 -11.31
C ARG A 278 41.51 -2.41 -10.22
N PRO A 279 40.64 -3.19 -9.54
CA PRO A 279 39.71 -2.65 -8.54
C PRO A 279 40.44 -2.38 -7.22
N THR A 280 41.10 -1.23 -7.16
CA THR A 280 41.54 -0.61 -5.91
C THR A 280 41.29 0.90 -6.05
N GLU A 281 40.74 1.50 -4.99
CA GLU A 281 40.51 2.94 -4.79
C GLU A 281 39.25 3.55 -5.44
N LEU A 282 38.09 3.17 -4.90
CA LEU A 282 36.92 4.06 -4.87
C LEU A 282 37.10 5.09 -3.72
N THR A 283 37.95 6.08 -4.00
CA THR A 283 38.13 7.32 -3.24
C THR A 283 38.52 8.34 -4.32
N THR A 284 37.78 9.39 -4.66
CA THR A 284 37.09 10.35 -3.81
C THR A 284 36.17 11.20 -4.69
N VAL A 285 34.86 11.16 -4.49
CA VAL A 285 34.05 12.39 -4.54
C VAL A 285 33.36 12.50 -3.18
N ALA A 286 34.18 12.54 -2.14
CA ALA A 286 33.83 13.25 -0.93
C ALA A 286 33.93 14.75 -1.24
N GLY A 287 33.00 15.24 -2.08
CA GLY A 287 32.49 16.58 -1.86
C GLY A 287 31.87 16.53 -0.48
N LYS A 288 32.60 17.00 0.53
CA LYS A 288 32.05 17.33 1.84
C LYS A 288 30.89 18.28 1.54
N LEU A 289 29.67 17.75 1.44
CA LEU A 289 28.46 18.56 1.26
C LEU A 289 28.47 19.54 2.43
N PRO A 290 28.65 20.86 2.18
CA PRO A 290 28.60 21.84 3.25
C PRO A 290 27.12 22.01 3.61
N GLY A 291 26.61 21.08 4.40
CA GLY A 291 25.46 21.33 5.25
C GLY A 291 26.02 21.68 6.62
N ASP A 292 25.47 22.69 7.28
CA ASP A 292 25.85 23.18 8.62
C ASP A 292 25.73 22.13 9.74
N GLY A 293 25.43 20.87 9.40
CA GLY A 293 25.18 19.81 10.35
C GLY A 293 23.99 20.12 11.27
N SER A 294 23.14 21.09 10.94
CA SER A 294 22.00 21.51 11.75
C SER A 294 20.67 21.05 11.17
N ARG A 295 20.57 20.87 9.84
CA ARG A 295 19.30 20.53 9.18
C ARG A 295 19.18 19.04 8.85
N THR A 296 18.01 18.45 9.12
CA THR A 296 17.72 17.04 8.81
C THR A 296 17.69 16.77 7.31
N PHE A 297 17.06 17.64 6.52
CA PHE A 297 16.99 17.52 5.07
C PHE A 297 17.81 18.61 4.39
N THR A 298 18.78 18.20 3.56
CA THR A 298 19.56 19.08 2.69
C THR A 298 19.34 18.65 1.25
N VAL A 299 18.68 19.52 0.47
CA VAL A 299 18.38 19.27 -0.96
C VAL A 299 19.49 19.85 -1.82
N THR A 300 20.04 19.05 -2.73
CA THR A 300 20.95 19.48 -3.79
C THR A 300 20.37 19.14 -5.17
N PRO A 301 20.95 19.65 -6.27
CA PRO A 301 20.50 19.30 -7.62
C PRO A 301 20.56 17.80 -7.95
N GLU A 302 21.45 17.05 -7.28
CA GLU A 302 21.71 15.64 -7.59
C GLU A 302 21.07 14.67 -6.59
N ALA A 303 20.95 15.08 -5.33
CA ALA A 303 20.47 14.22 -4.27
C ALA A 303 19.83 15.00 -3.12
N VAL A 304 19.05 14.30 -2.30
CA VAL A 304 18.65 14.77 -0.98
C VAL A 304 19.46 14.01 0.06
N ARG A 305 20.18 14.76 0.89
CA ARG A 305 20.85 14.23 2.08
C ARG A 305 19.88 14.29 3.26
N VAL A 306 19.74 13.16 3.95
CA VAL A 306 18.93 13.00 5.16
C VAL A 306 19.86 12.68 6.32
N GLU A 307 19.98 13.59 7.27
CA GLU A 307 20.72 13.38 8.51
C GLU A 307 19.81 12.68 9.53
N VAL A 308 20.19 11.48 9.98
CA VAL A 308 19.44 10.72 10.98
C VAL A 308 20.06 10.93 12.35
N ARG A 309 19.31 11.52 13.29
CA ARG A 309 19.72 11.75 14.70
C ARG A 309 18.58 11.40 15.65
N GLY A 310 18.53 10.15 16.07
CA GLY A 310 17.36 9.62 16.76
C GLY A 310 16.40 9.07 15.72
N GLU A 311 15.36 9.84 15.35
CA GLU A 311 14.32 9.35 14.45
C GLU A 311 13.98 10.36 13.36
N VAL A 312 13.83 9.88 12.12
CA VAL A 312 13.29 10.66 11.01
C VAL A 312 12.37 9.77 10.17
N LEU A 313 11.25 10.32 9.74
CA LEU A 313 10.35 9.64 8.83
C LEU A 313 10.73 10.03 7.40
N VAL A 314 10.99 9.05 6.55
CA VAL A 314 11.30 9.30 5.15
C VAL A 314 10.88 8.12 4.27
N ARG A 315 10.46 8.43 3.04
CA ARG A 315 10.25 7.45 1.99
C ARG A 315 11.61 6.97 1.48
N THR A 316 11.71 5.67 1.21
CA THR A 316 12.97 5.04 0.76
C THR A 316 13.04 4.83 -0.76
N ALA A 317 12.02 5.28 -1.51
CA ALA A 317 12.09 5.39 -2.97
C ALA A 317 13.30 6.22 -3.39
N GLY A 318 14.14 5.69 -4.27
CA GLY A 318 15.32 6.42 -4.76
C GLY A 318 16.48 6.49 -3.77
N LEU A 319 16.47 5.71 -2.68
CA LEU A 319 17.61 5.60 -1.77
C LEU A 319 18.85 5.08 -2.51
N LEU A 320 19.92 5.87 -2.48
CA LEU A 320 21.21 5.58 -3.09
C LEU A 320 22.12 4.83 -2.12
N GLY A 321 21.97 5.09 -0.82
CA GLY A 321 22.73 4.44 0.25
C GLY A 321 22.63 5.22 1.56
N TRP A 322 23.23 4.68 2.61
CA TRP A 322 23.39 5.35 3.90
C TRP A 322 24.70 4.95 4.59
N THR A 323 25.16 5.78 5.52
CA THR A 323 26.25 5.48 6.45
C THR A 323 25.77 5.60 7.89
N GLY A 324 26.51 5.01 8.82
CA GLY A 324 26.16 5.01 10.24
C GLY A 324 25.27 3.84 10.65
N LEU A 325 24.79 3.89 11.89
CA LEU A 325 23.93 2.87 12.48
C LEU A 325 22.48 3.34 12.30
N ILE A 326 21.90 2.99 11.15
CA ILE A 326 20.50 3.31 10.81
C ILE A 326 19.72 2.00 10.67
N GLU A 327 18.64 1.89 11.43
CA GLU A 327 17.60 0.88 11.26
C GLU A 327 16.40 1.50 10.55
N ALA A 328 15.85 0.84 9.54
CA ALA A 328 14.62 1.27 8.88
C ALA A 328 13.44 0.42 9.33
N ARG A 329 12.38 1.06 9.84
CA ARG A 329 11.12 0.41 10.23
C ARG A 329 9.98 0.96 9.40
N ALA A 330 9.04 0.11 9.02
CA ALA A 330 7.87 0.59 8.30
C ALA A 330 7.00 1.48 9.20
N GLU A 331 6.53 2.62 8.67
CA GLU A 331 5.58 3.47 9.36
C GLU A 331 4.14 3.20 8.90
N PHE A 332 3.19 3.41 9.81
CA PHE A 332 1.77 3.18 9.59
C PHE A 332 0.97 4.47 9.74
N LYS A 333 -0.18 4.54 9.08
CA LYS A 333 -1.07 5.70 9.13
C LYS A 333 -1.57 5.88 10.56
N ARG A 334 -1.83 7.13 10.95
CA ARG A 334 -2.45 7.49 12.21
C ARG A 334 -3.83 8.06 11.96
N PHE A 335 -4.81 7.66 12.76
CA PHE A 335 -6.16 8.21 12.71
C PHE A 335 -6.63 8.50 14.14
N ARG A 336 -7.02 9.75 14.42
CA ARG A 336 -7.41 10.24 15.74
C ARG A 336 -6.37 9.90 16.82
N GLY A 337 -5.10 10.17 16.51
CA GLY A 337 -3.95 9.90 17.39
C GLY A 337 -3.55 8.42 17.54
N ARG A 338 -4.30 7.47 16.96
CA ARG A 338 -4.00 6.03 17.05
C ARG A 338 -3.30 5.53 15.81
N VAL A 339 -2.26 4.72 16.00
CA VAL A 339 -1.59 3.99 14.90
C VAL A 339 -2.57 2.95 14.35
N THR A 340 -2.68 2.91 13.02
CA THR A 340 -3.51 1.93 12.30
C THR A 340 -2.65 0.78 11.78
N ASP A 341 -3.27 -0.25 11.23
CA ASP A 341 -2.60 -1.33 10.52
C ASP A 341 -2.28 -0.99 9.05
N LYS A 342 -2.75 0.16 8.55
CA LYS A 342 -2.52 0.62 7.18
C LYS A 342 -1.13 1.24 7.06
N PRO A 343 -0.32 0.87 6.07
CA PRO A 343 0.98 1.50 5.86
C PRO A 343 0.80 2.98 5.47
N PHE A 344 1.69 3.84 5.95
CA PHE A 344 1.78 5.21 5.45
C PHE A 344 2.52 5.16 4.11
N GLY A 345 1.81 5.41 3.01
CA GLY A 345 2.28 5.13 1.65
C GLY A 345 2.26 3.63 1.28
N TRP A 346 2.52 3.33 0.01
CA TRP A 346 2.43 1.97 -0.55
C TRP A 346 3.67 1.61 -1.39
N GLY A 347 3.99 0.31 -1.45
CA GLY A 347 5.06 -0.23 -2.31
C GLY A 347 6.39 0.52 -2.14
N PRO A 348 7.05 0.96 -3.24
CA PRO A 348 8.33 1.67 -3.17
C PRO A 348 8.23 3.06 -2.53
N VAL A 349 7.03 3.65 -2.46
CA VAL A 349 6.79 4.98 -1.88
C VAL A 349 6.31 4.91 -0.42
N ARG A 350 6.54 3.79 0.26
CA ARG A 350 6.20 3.61 1.67
C ARG A 350 7.09 4.46 2.57
N MET A 351 6.47 5.07 3.59
CA MET A 351 7.15 5.80 4.64
C MET A 351 7.84 4.83 5.60
N HIS A 352 9.10 5.13 5.90
CA HIS A 352 9.89 4.40 6.89
C HIS A 352 10.33 5.36 8.00
N ARG A 353 10.34 4.87 9.22
CA ARG A 353 11.01 5.49 10.36
C ARG A 353 12.45 4.99 10.38
N LEU A 354 13.38 5.88 10.06
CA LEU A 354 14.80 5.63 10.23
C LEU A 354 15.19 5.97 11.66
N VAL A 355 15.79 5.00 12.36
CA VAL A 355 16.19 5.12 13.77
C VAL A 355 17.69 4.94 13.88
N GLY A 356 18.35 5.85 14.60
CA GLY A 356 19.76 5.75 14.96
C GLY A 356 20.56 7.00 14.60
N THR A 357 21.80 6.80 14.13
CA THR A 357 22.71 7.91 13.83
C THR A 357 23.44 7.66 12.52
N GLY A 358 23.37 8.61 11.60
CA GLY A 358 24.00 8.46 10.29
C GLY A 358 23.49 9.44 9.25
N THR A 359 23.82 9.15 7.98
CA THR A 359 23.38 9.97 6.85
C THR A 359 22.88 9.06 5.74
N ALA A 360 21.70 9.35 5.20
CA ALA A 360 21.15 8.67 4.02
C ALA A 360 21.12 9.64 2.81
N TRP A 361 21.24 9.10 1.60
CA TRP A 361 21.17 9.85 0.36
C TRP A 361 20.07 9.31 -0.55
N LEU A 362 19.23 10.20 -1.06
CA LEU A 362 18.12 9.90 -1.97
C LEU A 362 18.37 10.58 -3.31
N GLY A 363 18.17 9.89 -4.43
CA GLY A 363 18.24 10.47 -5.76
C GLY A 363 17.00 11.32 -6.07
N VAL A 364 17.18 12.40 -6.84
CA VAL A 364 16.09 13.35 -7.14
C VAL A 364 15.05 12.84 -8.16
N MET A 365 15.37 11.83 -8.97
CA MET A 365 14.45 11.09 -9.86
C MET A 365 13.45 11.96 -10.67
N GLY A 366 13.87 13.12 -11.17
CA GLY A 366 13.00 14.03 -11.93
C GLY A 366 11.93 14.77 -11.11
N ARG A 367 12.04 14.75 -9.78
CA ARG A 367 11.16 15.48 -8.85
C ARG A 367 11.87 16.72 -8.31
N THR A 368 11.08 17.74 -8.00
CA THR A 368 11.53 18.92 -7.26
C THR A 368 11.37 18.63 -5.77
N PHE A 369 12.49 18.51 -5.06
CA PHE A 369 12.48 18.38 -3.61
C PHE A 369 12.50 19.74 -2.94
N LEU A 370 11.68 19.91 -1.90
CA LEU A 370 11.60 21.13 -1.12
C LEU A 370 11.56 20.77 0.36
N ALA A 371 12.52 21.26 1.13
CA ALA A 371 12.52 21.15 2.58
C ALA A 371 11.93 22.42 3.19
N VAL A 372 10.88 22.28 3.99
CA VAL A 372 10.09 23.38 4.58
C VAL A 372 10.14 23.24 6.09
N ASP A 373 10.41 24.34 6.80
CA ASP A 373 10.29 24.39 8.25
C ASP A 373 8.84 24.72 8.61
N LEU A 374 8.14 23.81 9.32
CA LEU A 374 6.71 23.95 9.61
C LEU A 374 6.41 24.95 10.75
N GLY A 375 7.36 25.17 11.66
CA GLY A 375 7.19 26.09 12.78
C GLY A 375 6.03 25.70 13.70
N ASP A 376 5.19 26.66 14.08
CA ASP A 376 3.94 26.47 14.83
C ASP A 376 2.72 26.30 13.91
N GLU A 377 2.94 26.20 12.60
CA GLU A 377 1.87 26.11 11.61
C GLU A 377 1.33 24.69 11.47
N SER A 378 0.13 24.61 10.89
CA SER A 378 -0.58 23.36 10.64
C SER A 378 -0.96 23.31 9.18
N VAL A 379 -0.57 22.24 8.48
CA VAL A 379 -0.79 22.09 7.04
C VAL A 379 -1.43 20.75 6.73
N TYR A 380 -2.36 20.76 5.80
CA TYR A 380 -2.90 19.54 5.20
C TYR A 380 -2.27 19.35 3.84
N LEU A 381 -1.64 18.22 3.62
CA LEU A 381 -0.96 17.89 2.38
C LEU A 381 -1.51 16.60 1.81
N ARG A 382 -1.52 16.47 0.49
CA ARG A 382 -1.72 15.16 -0.14
C ARG A 382 -0.60 14.24 0.28
N GLU A 383 -0.99 13.02 0.65
CA GLU A 383 -0.05 12.01 1.15
C GLU A 383 1.07 11.74 0.13
N ASP A 384 0.75 11.77 -1.16
CA ASP A 384 1.68 11.51 -2.27
C ASP A 384 2.91 12.43 -2.29
N TRP A 385 2.74 13.68 -1.85
CA TRP A 385 3.76 14.72 -1.93
C TRP A 385 4.67 14.75 -0.70
N VAL A 386 4.24 14.17 0.41
CA VAL A 386 5.02 14.13 1.66
C VAL A 386 6.06 13.02 1.57
N PHE A 387 7.33 13.43 1.46
CA PHE A 387 8.45 12.52 1.29
C PHE A 387 9.14 12.18 2.60
N GLY A 388 9.18 13.10 3.56
CA GLY A 388 9.72 12.85 4.89
C GLY A 388 9.45 14.01 5.84
N PHE A 389 9.65 13.78 7.12
CA PHE A 389 9.56 14.80 8.16
C PHE A 389 10.28 14.35 9.43
N GLU A 390 10.69 15.31 10.26
CA GLU A 390 11.32 15.06 11.55
C GLU A 390 10.34 14.47 12.57
N GLU A 391 10.85 13.70 13.54
CA GLU A 391 10.03 13.07 14.59
C GLU A 391 9.12 14.04 15.38
N PRO A 392 9.53 15.29 15.69
CA PRO A 392 8.67 16.23 16.41
C PRO A 392 7.46 16.72 15.60
N VAL A 393 7.43 16.50 14.28
CA VAL A 393 6.27 16.80 13.44
C VAL A 393 5.22 15.72 13.64
N MET A 394 4.12 16.13 14.26
CA MET A 394 2.96 15.28 14.49
C MET A 394 2.17 15.11 13.19
N PHE A 395 1.64 13.91 12.96
CA PHE A 395 0.84 13.63 11.77
C PHE A 395 -0.44 12.87 12.06
N GLU A 396 -1.48 13.18 11.27
CA GLU A 396 -2.74 12.45 11.23
C GLU A 396 -3.18 12.24 9.78
N ASN A 397 -3.45 11.00 9.39
CA ASN A 397 -3.91 10.68 8.04
C ASN A 397 -5.43 10.86 7.94
N GLY A 398 -5.87 11.42 6.82
CA GLY A 398 -7.26 11.65 6.48
C GLY A 398 -7.56 11.31 5.03
N ARG A 399 -8.80 11.55 4.62
CA ARG A 399 -9.24 11.40 3.23
C ARG A 399 -10.27 12.45 2.86
N VAL A 400 -10.23 12.93 1.63
CA VAL A 400 -11.36 13.65 1.02
C VAL A 400 -12.10 12.66 0.12
N PRO A 401 -13.35 12.29 0.46
CA PRO A 401 -14.15 11.43 -0.38
C PRO A 401 -14.49 12.12 -1.69
N SER A 402 -14.62 11.33 -2.76
CA SER A 402 -14.92 11.86 -4.09
C SER A 402 -15.77 10.88 -4.89
N GLU A 403 -16.71 11.44 -5.66
CA GLU A 403 -17.55 10.67 -6.61
C GLU A 403 -17.00 10.75 -8.04
N VAL A 404 -16.12 11.72 -8.33
CA VAL A 404 -15.61 12.04 -9.68
C VAL A 404 -14.16 11.58 -9.91
N ALA A 405 -13.49 11.15 -8.86
CA ALA A 405 -12.09 10.69 -8.82
C ALA A 405 -11.90 9.77 -7.61
N PRO A 406 -10.83 8.95 -7.55
CA PRO A 406 -10.50 8.20 -6.36
C PRO A 406 -10.42 9.08 -5.10
N ASP A 407 -10.70 8.47 -3.94
CA ASP A 407 -10.55 9.15 -2.66
C ASP A 407 -9.15 9.75 -2.51
N LEU A 408 -9.06 11.00 -2.04
CA LEU A 408 -7.79 11.69 -1.91
C LEU A 408 -7.22 11.46 -0.51
N ASP A 409 -6.13 10.71 -0.42
CA ASP A 409 -5.40 10.51 0.82
C ASP A 409 -4.66 11.81 1.23
N LEU A 410 -4.87 12.21 2.47
CA LEU A 410 -4.28 13.39 3.07
C LEU A 410 -3.46 13.03 4.30
N VAL A 411 -2.52 13.90 4.62
CA VAL A 411 -1.86 13.95 5.91
C VAL A 411 -1.92 15.37 6.45
N HIS A 412 -2.43 15.49 7.66
CA HIS A 412 -2.34 16.68 8.48
C HIS A 412 -1.00 16.65 9.21
N LEU A 413 -0.17 17.66 9.02
CA LEU A 413 1.10 17.84 9.71
C LEU A 413 1.02 19.06 10.63
N SER A 414 1.56 18.94 11.84
CA SER A 414 1.60 20.02 12.83
C SER A 414 2.80 19.88 13.76
N GLY A 415 3.20 20.99 14.39
CA GLY A 415 4.33 21.03 15.30
C GLY A 415 5.64 21.44 14.62
N VAL A 416 6.68 21.57 15.43
CA VAL A 416 7.94 22.20 15.03
C VAL A 416 8.87 21.17 14.40
N GLY A 417 9.20 21.35 13.13
CA GLY A 417 10.24 20.58 12.48
C GLY A 417 10.25 20.73 10.97
N GLN A 418 11.21 20.08 10.33
CA GLN A 418 11.36 20.12 8.88
C GLN A 418 10.50 19.04 8.21
N VAL A 419 9.83 19.42 7.13
CA VAL A 419 9.06 18.54 6.24
C VAL A 419 9.70 18.58 4.86
N LEU A 420 9.97 17.41 4.29
CA LEU A 420 10.47 17.23 2.94
C LEU A 420 9.33 16.87 1.99
N LEU A 421 9.10 17.72 0.98
CA LEU A 421 8.15 17.50 -0.10
C LEU A 421 8.87 17.06 -1.37
N ALA A 422 8.23 16.19 -2.15
CA ALA A 422 8.69 15.78 -3.47
C ALA A 422 7.59 16.08 -4.50
N LEU A 423 7.75 17.19 -5.23
CA LEU A 423 6.74 17.78 -6.10
C LEU A 423 7.10 17.61 -7.59
N PRO A 424 6.13 17.62 -8.51
CA PRO A 424 6.40 17.59 -9.95
C PRO A 424 6.95 18.93 -10.49
N GLY A 425 6.97 19.98 -9.67
CA GLY A 425 7.50 21.29 -10.01
C GLY A 425 7.47 22.24 -8.81
N PRO A 426 7.77 23.54 -9.00
CA PRO A 426 7.87 24.51 -7.92
C PRO A 426 6.55 24.69 -7.17
N LEU A 427 6.64 24.81 -5.85
CA LEU A 427 5.52 25.15 -4.97
C LEU A 427 5.11 26.61 -5.18
N ARG A 428 3.80 26.83 -5.22
CA ARG A 428 3.13 28.13 -5.26
C ARG A 428 2.00 28.11 -4.24
N SER A 429 1.54 29.31 -3.88
CA SER A 429 0.41 29.49 -3.00
C SER A 429 -0.54 30.56 -3.53
N THR A 430 -1.80 30.45 -3.15
CA THR A 430 -2.81 31.51 -3.37
C THR A 430 -3.71 31.61 -2.15
N GLU A 431 -4.09 32.83 -1.80
CA GLU A 431 -5.05 33.09 -0.73
C GLU A 431 -6.44 32.60 -1.17
N VAL A 432 -7.19 32.05 -0.21
CA VAL A 432 -8.58 31.64 -0.36
C VAL A 432 -9.40 32.42 0.64
N ARG A 433 -10.47 33.06 0.18
CA ARG A 433 -11.34 33.92 0.97
C ARG A 433 -12.76 33.38 0.97
N HIS A 434 -13.53 33.71 2.00
CA HIS A 434 -14.90 33.20 2.17
C HIS A 434 -15.82 33.47 0.98
N ASP A 435 -15.64 34.61 0.32
CA ASP A 435 -16.41 35.08 -0.82
C ASP A 435 -15.84 34.67 -2.18
N ALA A 436 -14.64 34.08 -2.20
CA ALA A 436 -13.90 33.72 -3.40
C ALA A 436 -13.28 32.33 -3.23
N PRO A 437 -14.07 31.25 -3.41
CA PRO A 437 -13.53 29.90 -3.41
C PRO A 437 -12.53 29.72 -4.54
N VAL A 438 -11.51 28.90 -4.29
CA VAL A 438 -10.47 28.61 -5.29
C VAL A 438 -10.60 27.17 -5.73
N THR A 439 -10.75 26.98 -7.04
CA THR A 439 -10.82 25.65 -7.66
C THR A 439 -9.51 25.33 -8.34
N VAL A 440 -8.90 24.21 -7.95
CA VAL A 440 -7.58 23.78 -8.39
C VAL A 440 -7.69 22.43 -9.09
N PRO A 441 -7.24 22.28 -10.35
CA PRO A 441 -7.16 20.96 -10.97
C PRO A 441 -6.33 20.00 -10.11
N LEU A 442 -6.84 18.77 -9.92
CA LEU A 442 -6.30 17.85 -8.92
C LEU A 442 -4.81 17.55 -9.09
N GLN A 443 -4.33 17.52 -10.34
CA GLN A 443 -2.93 17.32 -10.69
C GLN A 443 -1.97 18.42 -10.19
N HIS A 444 -2.48 19.63 -9.95
CA HIS A 444 -1.73 20.78 -9.44
C HIS A 444 -1.90 20.98 -7.94
N TRP A 445 -2.87 20.32 -7.32
CA TRP A 445 -3.16 20.53 -5.91
C TRP A 445 -2.14 19.80 -5.03
N VAL A 446 -1.54 20.55 -4.10
CA VAL A 446 -0.57 20.02 -3.13
C VAL A 446 -1.20 19.85 -1.75
N GLY A 447 -2.00 20.83 -1.33
CA GLY A 447 -2.57 20.88 0.01
C GLY A 447 -3.12 22.26 0.35
N TRP A 448 -3.26 22.53 1.65
CA TRP A 448 -3.69 23.84 2.14
C TRP A 448 -3.27 24.07 3.59
N GLN A 449 -3.38 25.34 4.00
CA GLN A 449 -3.21 25.82 5.36
C GLN A 449 -4.39 26.73 5.73
N GLY A 450 -4.74 26.77 7.01
CA GLY A 450 -5.87 27.55 7.52
C GLY A 450 -7.19 26.77 7.53
N GLN A 451 -8.29 27.49 7.73
CA GLN A 451 -9.64 26.95 7.91
C GLN A 451 -10.32 26.81 6.54
N LEU A 452 -9.78 25.93 5.70
CA LEU A 452 -10.37 25.59 4.41
C LEU A 452 -11.04 24.22 4.43
N SER A 453 -12.17 24.13 3.73
CA SER A 453 -12.90 22.89 3.49
C SER A 453 -12.69 22.47 2.03
N PRO A 454 -11.96 21.37 1.77
CA PRO A 454 -11.80 20.85 0.42
C PRO A 454 -13.01 20.02 -0.02
N ARG A 455 -13.43 20.20 -1.28
CA ARG A 455 -14.41 19.34 -1.94
C ARG A 455 -13.92 18.96 -3.33
N VAL A 456 -13.97 17.68 -3.66
CA VAL A 456 -13.64 17.22 -5.02
C VAL A 456 -14.81 17.49 -5.95
N VAL A 457 -14.54 18.14 -7.07
CA VAL A 457 -15.52 18.58 -8.07
C VAL A 457 -15.03 18.22 -9.48
N ALA A 458 -15.97 18.13 -10.42
CA ALA A 458 -15.68 17.98 -11.84
C ALA A 458 -15.55 19.38 -12.48
N LEU A 459 -14.43 19.66 -13.16
CA LEU A 459 -14.33 20.85 -14.01
C LEU A 459 -15.20 20.68 -15.25
N GLY A 460 -15.84 21.77 -15.68
CA GLY A 460 -16.75 21.80 -16.83
C GLY A 460 -16.06 21.73 -18.21
N TRP A 461 -14.74 21.52 -18.25
CA TRP A 461 -14.00 21.25 -19.49
C TRP A 461 -13.61 19.77 -19.58
N GLU A 462 -13.53 19.28 -20.81
CA GLU A 462 -13.15 17.88 -21.07
C GLU A 462 -11.65 17.69 -20.85
N GLY A 463 -11.28 16.68 -20.07
CA GLY A 463 -9.91 16.18 -19.95
C GLY A 463 -9.47 15.45 -21.23
N PRO A 464 -8.23 14.94 -21.26
CA PRO A 464 -7.63 14.29 -22.44
C PRO A 464 -8.45 13.12 -23.03
N GLU A 465 -9.32 12.51 -22.22
CA GLU A 465 -10.14 11.35 -22.58
C GLU A 465 -11.65 11.68 -22.68
N GLY A 466 -12.03 12.97 -22.75
CA GLY A 466 -13.44 13.38 -22.80
C GLY A 466 -14.17 13.26 -21.45
N THR A 467 -13.47 12.88 -20.38
CA THR A 467 -13.99 12.83 -19.00
C THR A 467 -13.79 14.18 -18.32
N PRO A 468 -14.72 14.63 -17.45
CA PRO A 468 -14.56 15.90 -16.75
C PRO A 468 -13.31 15.85 -15.85
N ALA A 469 -12.41 16.82 -16.02
CA ALA A 469 -11.16 16.85 -15.28
C ALA A 469 -11.42 17.09 -13.77
N PRO A 470 -10.96 16.22 -12.87
CA PRO A 470 -11.22 16.39 -11.45
C PRO A 470 -10.42 17.57 -10.88
N ALA A 471 -11.05 18.31 -9.98
CA ALA A 471 -10.48 19.43 -9.26
C ALA A 471 -10.88 19.40 -7.79
N VAL A 472 -10.17 20.20 -6.99
CA VAL A 472 -10.53 20.48 -5.60
C VAL A 472 -10.95 21.93 -5.50
N GLU A 473 -12.20 22.14 -5.09
CA GLU A 473 -12.71 23.44 -4.69
C GLU A 473 -12.41 23.63 -3.19
N LEU A 474 -11.77 24.74 -2.86
CA LEU A 474 -11.43 25.15 -1.50
C LEU A 474 -12.31 26.34 -1.12
N SER A 475 -13.08 26.19 -0.04
CA SER A 475 -13.91 27.24 0.53
C SER A 475 -13.50 27.52 1.98
N GLY A 476 -13.56 28.78 2.41
CA GLY A 476 -13.20 29.21 3.77
C GLY A 476 -12.16 30.32 3.76
N GLU A 477 -11.29 30.35 4.78
CA GLU A 477 -10.21 31.32 4.89
C GLU A 477 -8.86 30.63 5.14
N GLY A 478 -7.88 30.90 4.27
CA GLY A 478 -6.57 30.27 4.34
C GLY A 478 -5.77 30.36 3.04
N VAL A 479 -4.84 29.44 2.87
CA VAL A 479 -3.92 29.41 1.73
C VAL A 479 -3.97 28.06 1.04
N ALA A 480 -4.25 28.06 -0.25
CA ALA A 480 -4.16 26.88 -1.11
C ALA A 480 -2.72 26.71 -1.61
N LEU A 481 -2.20 25.47 -1.56
CA LEU A 481 -0.86 25.11 -2.01
C LEU A 481 -0.93 24.36 -3.34
N LEU A 482 -0.12 24.79 -4.30
CA LEU A 482 -0.19 24.39 -5.71
C LEU A 482 1.19 24.06 -6.24
N CYS A 483 1.28 23.13 -7.19
CA CYS A 483 2.50 22.89 -7.97
C CYS A 483 2.27 23.21 -9.45
N VAL A 484 3.23 23.93 -10.04
CA VAL A 484 3.22 24.25 -11.48
C VAL A 484 4.12 23.22 -12.18
N PRO A 485 3.63 22.45 -13.17
CA PRO A 485 4.46 21.51 -13.90
C PRO A 485 5.58 22.23 -14.64
N ALA A 486 6.77 21.62 -14.71
CA ALA A 486 7.83 22.14 -15.55
C ALA A 486 7.39 22.13 -17.03
N GLY A 487 7.29 23.31 -17.67
CA GLY A 487 6.95 23.46 -19.09
C GLY A 487 5.62 24.14 -19.41
N THR A 488 4.87 24.64 -18.41
CA THR A 488 3.73 25.53 -18.66
C THR A 488 4.20 26.98 -18.50
N THR A 489 4.43 27.66 -19.63
CA THR A 489 4.70 29.10 -19.71
C THR A 489 3.43 29.92 -19.59
#